data_AF-A0A3B7RBL1-F1
#
_entry.id   AF-A0A3B7RBL1-F1
#
_cell.length_a   1.000
_cell.length_b   1.000
_cell.length_c   1.000
_cell.angle_alpha   90.00
_cell.angle_beta   90.00
_cell.angle_gamma   90.00
#
_symmetry.space_group_name_H-M   'P 1'
#
loop_
_entity.id
_entity.type
_entity.pdbx_description
1 polymer ?
#
loop_
_entity_poly.entity_id
_entity_poly.type
_entity_poly.pdbx_seq_one_letter_code
_entity_poly.pdbx_strand_id
1 'polypeptide(L)'
;MKTSLLLGLLLTCGTAIAQTATYQGLPVVKAHADQADYRLGNAWVKGSWRIAPEASPDVLLLPLHASKETLVFRTDRDSIRYTLAPGDKKQFYVLLDDGRYALTELRATAFQAERLRYNGPRGAATHAIRYESGTNNAYLAQLRQQYNLDAVVQGAANDTERAQRLLHWVHQQWRHDGGNTPTKNDALTILAEAKQGKQFRCVEYGIVATSCLNAYGLKSRVLGLKTKEVETTQSGAGHVLLETWLPDLQKWVLLDGQWDVMPVLRGKPLNAVEFQQAIVRNYKELEIRSLSGTAKRGYVDWITPYLYYLDVRFDNREGVGLQREKVNGKSSLMLVPVGAKEPTVFQASSPINYCVYTRSLADFYAKPE
;
A
#
# COMPACT_ATOMS: atom_id res chain seq x y z
N MET A 1 -10.01 14.55 -67.26
CA MET A 1 -9.40 13.26 -66.85
C MET A 1 -9.50 13.15 -65.34
N LYS A 2 -10.07 12.04 -64.86
CA LYS A 2 -10.60 11.88 -63.50
C LYS A 2 -9.49 11.68 -62.46
N THR A 3 -9.62 12.41 -61.36
CA THR A 3 -8.96 12.19 -60.07
C THR A 3 -9.43 10.87 -59.45
N SER A 4 -8.53 10.14 -58.78
CA SER A 4 -8.90 9.10 -57.82
C SER A 4 -7.82 8.97 -56.75
N LEU A 5 -8.16 9.48 -55.56
CA LEU A 5 -7.55 9.12 -54.28
C LEU A 5 -7.78 7.62 -54.03
N LEU A 6 -6.74 6.87 -53.69
CA LEU A 6 -6.89 5.59 -53.00
C LEU A 6 -6.62 5.80 -51.51
N LEU A 7 -7.68 5.72 -50.72
CA LEU A 7 -7.65 5.64 -49.26
C LEU A 7 -7.49 4.16 -48.89
N GLY A 8 -6.28 3.76 -48.48
CA GLY A 8 -6.00 2.42 -47.99
C GLY A 8 -6.43 2.24 -46.54
N LEU A 9 -7.52 1.51 -46.33
CA LEU A 9 -8.09 1.13 -45.04
C LEU A 9 -7.13 0.20 -44.27
N LEU A 10 -6.47 0.70 -43.23
CA LEU A 10 -5.71 -0.13 -42.28
C LEU A 10 -6.69 -0.83 -41.32
N LEU A 11 -7.07 -2.07 -41.65
CA LEU A 11 -7.67 -3.00 -40.69
C LEU A 11 -6.63 -3.33 -39.61
N THR A 12 -6.80 -2.78 -38.41
CA THR A 12 -6.13 -3.27 -37.21
C THR A 12 -6.98 -4.37 -36.57
N CYS A 13 -7.02 -5.54 -37.22
CA CYS A 13 -7.50 -6.76 -36.57
C CYS A 13 -6.47 -7.16 -35.51
N GLY A 14 -6.81 -6.97 -34.23
CA GLY A 14 -6.12 -7.64 -33.15
C GLY A 14 -6.29 -9.16 -33.33
N THR A 15 -5.22 -9.84 -33.70
CA THR A 15 -5.22 -11.30 -33.82
C THR A 15 -5.30 -11.91 -32.42
N ALA A 16 -6.50 -12.31 -32.02
CA ALA A 16 -6.65 -13.33 -31.00
C ALA A 16 -6.06 -14.62 -31.58
N ILE A 17 -5.09 -15.25 -30.90
CA ILE A 17 -4.73 -16.64 -31.18
C ILE A 17 -5.96 -17.44 -30.77
N ALA A 18 -6.72 -17.94 -31.75
CA ALA A 18 -8.01 -18.57 -31.53
C ALA A 18 -7.85 -19.86 -30.72
N GLN A 19 -8.33 -19.84 -29.46
CA GLN A 19 -8.88 -21.05 -28.86
C GLN A 19 -10.09 -21.45 -29.70
N THR A 20 -10.05 -22.62 -30.33
CA THR A 20 -11.00 -23.06 -31.37
C THR A 20 -12.39 -23.44 -30.83
N ALA A 21 -12.58 -23.47 -29.51
CA ALA A 21 -13.86 -23.84 -28.91
C ALA A 21 -14.70 -22.59 -28.59
N THR A 22 -15.95 -22.58 -29.06
CA THR A 22 -16.94 -21.55 -28.73
C THR A 22 -18.20 -22.18 -28.15
N TYR A 23 -18.86 -21.48 -27.22
CA TYR A 23 -20.17 -21.83 -26.67
C TYR A 23 -21.04 -20.57 -26.68
N GLN A 24 -22.25 -20.68 -27.24
CA GLN A 24 -23.17 -19.55 -27.43
C GLN A 24 -22.51 -18.33 -28.12
N GLY A 25 -21.59 -18.58 -29.06
CA GLY A 25 -20.89 -17.54 -29.82
C GLY A 25 -19.72 -16.85 -29.09
N LEU A 26 -19.41 -17.26 -27.85
CA LEU A 26 -18.28 -16.75 -27.08
C LEU A 26 -17.15 -17.79 -26.96
N PRO A 27 -15.87 -17.37 -26.82
CA PRO A 27 -14.76 -18.29 -26.59
C PRO A 27 -14.94 -19.13 -25.32
N VAL A 28 -14.37 -20.34 -25.30
CA VAL A 28 -14.39 -21.25 -24.15
C VAL A 28 -12.96 -21.53 -23.68
N VAL A 29 -12.74 -21.35 -22.37
CA VAL A 29 -11.53 -21.76 -21.64
C VAL A 29 -11.90 -22.96 -20.78
N LYS A 30 -11.10 -24.04 -20.80
CA LYS A 30 -11.37 -25.22 -19.96
C LYS A 30 -10.66 -25.11 -18.62
N ALA A 31 -11.21 -25.71 -17.55
CA ALA A 31 -10.56 -25.80 -16.24
C ALA A 31 -10.89 -27.13 -15.55
N HIS A 32 -9.95 -27.69 -14.79
CA HIS A 32 -10.22 -28.82 -13.90
C HIS A 32 -10.71 -28.33 -12.53
N ALA A 33 -10.15 -27.24 -12.02
CA ALA A 33 -10.55 -26.58 -10.78
C ALA A 33 -11.37 -25.30 -10.99
N ASP A 34 -12.13 -24.89 -9.97
CA ASP A 34 -12.86 -23.62 -9.92
C ASP A 34 -11.96 -22.42 -9.57
N GLN A 35 -10.65 -22.52 -9.83
CA GLN A 35 -9.66 -21.49 -9.54
C GLN A 35 -8.96 -21.02 -10.82
N ALA A 36 -8.71 -19.72 -10.92
CA ALA A 36 -7.91 -19.16 -12.00
C ALA A 36 -6.89 -18.14 -11.52
N ASP A 37 -5.83 -18.02 -12.30
CA ASP A 37 -4.87 -16.93 -12.25
C ASP A 37 -5.21 -15.91 -13.33
N TYR A 38 -4.79 -14.67 -13.13
CA TYR A 38 -4.71 -13.72 -14.22
C TYR A 38 -3.44 -12.88 -14.14
N ARG A 39 -2.97 -12.44 -15.31
CA ARG A 39 -1.85 -11.52 -15.44
C ARG A 39 -2.33 -10.25 -16.10
N LEU A 40 -2.14 -9.11 -15.44
CA LEU A 40 -2.41 -7.79 -16.00
C LEU A 40 -1.10 -7.04 -16.21
N GLY A 41 -0.75 -6.79 -17.47
CA GLY A 41 0.59 -6.32 -17.83
C GLY A 41 1.63 -7.38 -17.44
N ASN A 42 2.57 -7.04 -16.55
CA ASN A 42 3.61 -7.97 -16.08
C ASN A 42 3.31 -8.60 -14.71
N ALA A 43 2.19 -8.23 -14.07
CA ALA A 43 1.88 -8.66 -12.71
C ALA A 43 0.89 -9.84 -12.74
N TRP A 44 1.31 -10.98 -12.17
CA TRP A 44 0.42 -12.12 -11.92
C TRP A 44 -0.34 -11.92 -10.61
N VAL A 45 -1.63 -12.22 -10.65
CA VAL A 45 -2.47 -12.44 -9.49
C VAL A 45 -2.83 -13.92 -9.52
N LYS A 46 -2.39 -14.66 -8.49
CA LYS A 46 -2.50 -16.12 -8.46
C LYS A 46 -3.52 -16.59 -7.45
N GLY A 47 -4.36 -17.54 -7.86
CA GLY A 47 -5.30 -18.24 -7.00
C GLY A 47 -6.37 -17.39 -6.28
N SER A 48 -6.45 -16.09 -6.56
CA SER A 48 -7.41 -15.19 -5.92
C SER A 48 -8.77 -15.20 -6.61
N TRP A 49 -8.85 -15.66 -7.85
CA TRP A 49 -10.09 -15.72 -8.60
C TRP A 49 -10.71 -17.10 -8.46
N ARG A 50 -11.94 -17.14 -7.97
CA ARG A 50 -12.76 -18.34 -7.91
C ARG A 50 -13.84 -18.22 -8.97
N ILE A 51 -13.82 -19.12 -9.94
CA ILE A 51 -14.79 -19.20 -11.03
C ILE A 51 -16.14 -19.57 -10.44
N ALA A 52 -17.16 -18.74 -10.66
CA ALA A 52 -18.49 -18.92 -10.10
C ALA A 52 -19.54 -19.14 -11.20
N PRO A 53 -19.86 -20.39 -11.60
CA PRO A 53 -20.92 -20.68 -12.56
C PRO A 53 -22.29 -20.13 -12.18
N GLU A 54 -22.56 -19.95 -10.88
CA GLU A 54 -23.77 -19.36 -10.34
C GLU A 54 -23.85 -17.83 -10.52
N ALA A 55 -22.73 -17.15 -10.77
CA ALA A 55 -22.68 -15.74 -11.11
C ALA A 55 -22.66 -15.59 -12.63
N SER A 56 -23.69 -14.96 -13.20
CA SER A 56 -23.82 -14.80 -14.66
C SER A 56 -24.17 -13.36 -15.04
N PRO A 57 -23.18 -12.51 -15.40
CA PRO A 57 -21.75 -12.83 -15.47
C PRO A 57 -21.03 -12.84 -14.12
N ASP A 58 -20.00 -13.67 -14.00
CA ASP A 58 -18.95 -13.64 -13.00
C ASP A 58 -17.91 -12.56 -13.40
N VAL A 59 -17.92 -11.42 -12.69
CA VAL A 59 -17.25 -10.19 -13.16
C VAL A 59 -15.90 -9.98 -12.50
N LEU A 60 -14.81 -10.11 -13.28
CA LEU A 60 -13.46 -9.73 -12.87
C LEU A 60 -13.19 -8.26 -13.21
N LEU A 61 -13.09 -7.41 -12.18
CA LEU A 61 -12.71 -6.01 -12.31
C LEU A 61 -11.20 -5.86 -12.51
N LEU A 62 -10.79 -5.06 -13.51
CA LEU A 62 -9.39 -4.90 -13.91
C LEU A 62 -9.01 -3.41 -13.98
N PRO A 63 -8.48 -2.81 -12.89
CA PRO A 63 -8.01 -1.44 -12.91
C PRO A 63 -6.69 -1.33 -13.70
N LEU A 64 -6.74 -0.67 -14.86
CA LEU A 64 -5.60 -0.46 -15.74
C LEU A 64 -4.84 0.81 -15.34
N HIS A 65 -3.52 0.71 -15.27
CA HIS A 65 -2.61 1.84 -15.03
C HIS A 65 -2.04 2.42 -16.33
N ALA A 66 -2.35 1.81 -17.47
CA ALA A 66 -2.02 2.30 -18.79
C ALA A 66 -3.27 2.38 -19.69
N SER A 67 -3.17 3.14 -20.79
CA SER A 67 -4.26 3.27 -21.77
C SER A 67 -4.63 1.96 -22.45
N LYS A 68 -3.68 1.02 -22.52
CA LYS A 68 -3.89 -0.37 -22.94
C LYS A 68 -3.01 -1.30 -22.14
N GLU A 69 -3.55 -2.44 -21.73
CA GLU A 69 -2.79 -3.51 -21.09
C GLU A 69 -3.17 -4.88 -21.65
N THR A 70 -2.22 -5.81 -21.65
CA THR A 70 -2.52 -7.20 -21.98
C THR A 70 -2.96 -7.93 -20.72
N LEU A 71 -4.15 -8.53 -20.78
CA LEU A 71 -4.62 -9.50 -19.82
C LEU A 71 -4.36 -10.92 -20.35
N VAL A 72 -3.85 -11.79 -19.49
CA VAL A 72 -3.95 -13.24 -19.66
C VAL A 72 -4.77 -13.81 -18.52
N PHE A 73 -5.88 -14.47 -18.82
CA PHE A 73 -6.63 -15.27 -17.85
C PHE A 73 -6.22 -16.73 -18.04
N ARG A 74 -5.87 -17.42 -16.96
CA ARG A 74 -5.28 -18.75 -17.02
C ARG A 74 -5.89 -19.66 -15.95
N THR A 75 -6.40 -20.80 -16.39
CA THR A 75 -6.81 -21.90 -15.53
C THR A 75 -5.66 -22.89 -15.40
N ASP A 76 -5.86 -23.97 -14.66
CA ASP A 76 -4.93 -25.11 -14.60
C ASP A 76 -4.79 -25.87 -15.94
N ARG A 77 -5.69 -25.64 -16.90
CA ARG A 77 -5.75 -26.38 -18.16
C ARG A 77 -5.53 -25.51 -19.39
N ASP A 78 -5.94 -24.25 -19.37
CA ASP A 78 -6.05 -23.43 -20.56
C ASP A 78 -5.89 -21.92 -20.26
N SER A 79 -5.79 -21.08 -21.29
CA SER A 79 -5.65 -19.64 -21.10
C SER A 79 -6.15 -18.80 -22.27
N ILE A 80 -6.78 -17.67 -21.96
CA ILE A 80 -7.23 -16.68 -22.94
C ILE A 80 -6.51 -15.35 -22.76
N ARG A 81 -6.30 -14.62 -23.86
CA ARG A 81 -5.58 -13.35 -23.87
C ARG A 81 -6.41 -12.26 -24.53
N TYR A 82 -6.43 -11.09 -23.91
CA TYR A 82 -6.99 -9.87 -24.48
C TYR A 82 -6.05 -8.68 -24.29
N THR A 83 -6.06 -7.75 -25.23
CA THR A 83 -5.57 -6.39 -25.00
C THR A 83 -6.78 -5.52 -24.67
N LEU A 84 -6.77 -4.89 -23.51
CA LEU A 84 -7.89 -4.14 -22.96
C LEU A 84 -7.51 -2.68 -22.79
N ALA A 85 -8.44 -1.78 -23.08
CA ALA A 85 -8.43 -0.37 -22.71
C ALA A 85 -9.50 -0.11 -21.62
N PRO A 86 -9.39 0.98 -20.83
CA PRO A 86 -10.45 1.37 -19.91
C PRO A 86 -11.81 1.50 -20.60
N GLY A 87 -12.83 0.86 -20.03
CA GLY A 87 -14.18 0.79 -20.60
C GLY A 87 -14.45 -0.50 -21.39
N ASP A 88 -13.41 -1.25 -21.77
CA ASP A 88 -13.60 -2.52 -22.45
C ASP A 88 -14.28 -3.56 -21.55
N LYS A 89 -15.18 -4.31 -22.16
CA LYS A 89 -15.75 -5.54 -21.61
C LYS A 89 -15.46 -6.69 -22.55
N LYS A 90 -14.99 -7.82 -22.01
CA LYS A 90 -14.80 -9.07 -22.76
C LYS A 90 -15.44 -10.21 -22.01
N GLN A 91 -16.23 -11.00 -22.72
CA GLN A 91 -16.89 -12.17 -22.16
C GLN A 91 -16.37 -13.44 -22.82
N PHE A 92 -16.26 -14.47 -22.01
CA PHE A 92 -15.93 -15.84 -22.42
C PHE A 92 -16.54 -16.80 -21.41
N TYR A 93 -16.63 -18.07 -21.77
CA TYR A 93 -17.04 -19.10 -20.83
C TYR A 93 -15.85 -19.84 -20.25
N VAL A 94 -15.93 -20.18 -18.97
CA VAL A 94 -15.10 -21.23 -18.38
C VAL A 94 -15.91 -22.52 -18.30
N LEU A 95 -15.45 -23.58 -18.95
CA LEU A 95 -16.03 -24.92 -18.88
C LEU A 95 -15.29 -25.74 -17.81
N LEU A 96 -16.02 -26.12 -16.76
CA LEU A 96 -15.55 -27.01 -15.70
C LEU A 96 -15.70 -28.49 -16.10
N ASP A 97 -14.93 -29.38 -15.48
CA ASP A 97 -14.97 -30.81 -15.75
C ASP A 97 -16.32 -31.48 -15.45
N ASP A 98 -17.14 -30.88 -14.56
CA ASP A 98 -18.51 -31.32 -14.28
C ASP A 98 -19.53 -30.90 -15.37
N GLY A 99 -19.07 -30.24 -16.43
CA GLY A 99 -19.88 -29.81 -17.57
C GLY A 99 -20.54 -28.45 -17.40
N ARG A 100 -20.41 -27.79 -16.23
CA ARG A 100 -20.95 -26.44 -16.03
C ARG A 100 -20.13 -25.39 -16.78
N TYR A 101 -20.85 -24.42 -17.33
CA TYR A 101 -20.30 -23.23 -17.96
C TYR A 101 -20.46 -22.04 -17.02
N ALA A 102 -19.37 -21.33 -16.71
CA ALA A 102 -19.41 -20.03 -16.04
C ALA A 102 -19.23 -18.92 -17.07
N LEU A 103 -20.21 -18.02 -17.18
CA LEU A 103 -20.07 -16.82 -18.01
C LEU A 103 -19.18 -15.82 -17.27
N THR A 104 -17.95 -15.62 -17.73
CA THR A 104 -16.99 -14.70 -17.10
C THR A 104 -16.92 -13.39 -17.90
N GLU A 105 -17.00 -12.25 -17.21
CA GLU A 105 -16.80 -10.92 -17.79
C GLU A 105 -15.54 -10.27 -17.23
N LEU A 106 -14.62 -9.93 -18.12
CA LEU A 106 -13.50 -9.04 -17.84
C LEU A 106 -13.99 -7.61 -18.01
N ARG A 107 -13.94 -6.81 -16.94
CA ARG A 107 -14.33 -5.41 -16.98
C ARG A 107 -13.14 -4.51 -16.67
N ALA A 108 -12.60 -3.89 -17.72
CA ALA A 108 -11.46 -2.99 -17.61
C ALA A 108 -11.92 -1.59 -17.20
N THR A 109 -11.30 -1.04 -16.15
CA THR A 109 -11.52 0.33 -15.70
C THR A 109 -10.19 1.08 -15.71
N ALA A 110 -10.22 2.41 -15.81
CA ALA A 110 -9.01 3.19 -15.55
C ALA A 110 -8.79 3.19 -14.04
N PHE A 111 -7.58 2.86 -13.60
CA PHE A 111 -7.18 3.03 -12.20
C PHE A 111 -7.41 4.49 -11.79
N GLN A 112 -8.07 4.69 -10.65
CA GLN A 112 -8.41 6.01 -10.14
C GLN A 112 -7.60 6.29 -8.87
N ALA A 113 -6.84 7.39 -8.89
CA ALA A 113 -6.22 7.97 -7.72
C ALA A 113 -6.51 9.48 -7.72
N GLU A 114 -7.00 10.01 -6.60
CA GLU A 114 -7.36 11.42 -6.49
C GLU A 114 -6.09 12.28 -6.43
N ARG A 115 -6.05 13.35 -7.24
CA ARG A 115 -4.96 14.33 -7.17
C ARG A 115 -5.20 15.28 -6.01
N LEU A 116 -4.69 14.91 -4.83
CA LEU A 116 -4.79 15.74 -3.64
C LEU A 116 -3.83 16.95 -3.69
N ARG A 117 -4.20 18.01 -2.97
CA ARG A 117 -3.42 19.24 -2.83
C ARG A 117 -3.24 19.56 -1.35
N TYR A 118 -2.09 20.14 -1.03
CA TYR A 118 -1.72 20.61 0.30
C TYR A 118 -1.08 21.99 0.18
N ASN A 119 -1.10 22.78 1.25
CA ASN A 119 -0.32 24.00 1.33
C ASN A 119 1.17 23.63 1.30
N GLY A 120 1.94 24.38 0.51
CA GLY A 120 3.31 24.02 0.17
C GLY A 120 4.25 23.91 1.38
N PRO A 121 5.46 23.35 1.18
CA PRO A 121 6.42 23.13 2.26
C PRO A 121 7.18 24.40 2.69
N ARG A 122 6.69 25.60 2.32
CA ARG A 122 7.32 26.88 2.65
C ARG A 122 6.58 27.53 3.81
N GLY A 123 7.32 27.86 4.87
CA GLY A 123 6.80 28.44 6.11
C GLY A 123 7.48 27.81 7.32
N ALA A 124 7.41 28.48 8.47
CA ALA A 124 7.83 27.87 9.73
C ALA A 124 6.77 26.87 10.20
N ALA A 125 7.21 25.70 10.68
CA ALA A 125 6.30 24.76 11.32
C ALA A 125 5.68 25.43 12.56
N THR A 126 4.36 25.36 12.65
CA THR A 126 3.60 26.00 13.73
C THR A 126 3.40 25.11 14.95
N HIS A 127 3.77 23.83 14.82
CA HIS A 127 3.67 22.84 15.88
C HIS A 127 4.99 22.09 16.04
N ALA A 128 5.53 22.08 17.27
CA ALA A 128 6.68 21.26 17.60
C ALA A 128 6.25 19.78 17.69
N ILE A 129 6.99 18.90 17.00
CA ILE A 129 6.86 17.45 17.14
C ILE A 129 8.12 16.94 17.84
N ARG A 130 7.94 16.25 18.95
CA ARG A 130 9.04 15.68 19.73
C ARG A 130 9.45 14.32 19.21
N TYR A 131 10.75 14.10 19.21
CA TYR A 131 11.40 12.85 18.85
C TYR A 131 12.41 12.47 19.92
N GLU A 132 12.96 11.27 19.80
CA GLU A 132 14.10 10.84 20.60
C GLU A 132 15.27 11.82 20.49
N SER A 133 15.88 12.12 21.64
CA SER A 133 17.08 12.94 21.76
C SER A 133 18.18 12.16 22.47
N GLY A 134 19.39 12.19 21.91
CA GLY A 134 20.54 11.45 22.42
C GLY A 134 20.47 9.94 22.19
N THR A 135 21.38 9.20 22.84
CA THR A 135 21.55 7.74 22.69
C THR A 135 21.20 6.94 23.94
N ASN A 136 20.75 7.59 25.02
CA ASN A 136 20.62 6.99 26.36
C ASN A 136 19.20 6.47 26.67
N ASN A 137 18.42 6.12 25.65
CA ASN A 137 17.11 5.52 25.86
C ASN A 137 17.28 4.04 26.23
N ALA A 138 17.09 3.71 27.52
CA ALA A 138 17.28 2.36 28.04
C ALA A 138 16.33 1.33 27.39
N TYR A 139 15.10 1.73 27.06
CA TYR A 139 14.12 0.87 26.37
C TYR A 139 14.60 0.52 24.96
N LEU A 140 15.09 1.50 24.20
CA LEU A 140 15.63 1.26 22.86
C LEU A 140 16.95 0.47 22.88
N ALA A 141 17.81 0.72 23.86
CA ALA A 141 19.03 -0.05 24.07
C ALA A 141 18.71 -1.52 24.38
N GLN A 142 17.73 -1.77 25.25
CA GLN A 142 17.23 -3.11 25.56
C GLN A 142 16.68 -3.79 24.30
N LEU A 143 15.82 -3.10 23.52
CA LEU A 143 15.28 -3.64 22.27
C LEU A 143 16.39 -4.08 21.31
N ARG A 144 17.37 -3.19 21.08
CA ARG A 144 18.51 -3.46 20.19
C ARG A 144 19.31 -4.68 20.62
N GLN A 145 19.63 -4.77 21.92
CA GLN A 145 20.43 -5.85 22.48
C GLN A 145 19.66 -7.18 22.49
N GLN A 146 18.43 -7.17 23.00
CA GLN A 146 17.61 -8.38 23.20
C GLN A 146 17.29 -9.11 21.89
N TYR A 147 17.10 -8.35 20.80
CA TYR A 147 16.76 -8.90 19.48
C TYR A 147 17.94 -8.92 18.51
N ASN A 148 19.16 -8.65 18.99
CA ASN A 148 20.40 -8.65 18.20
C ASN A 148 20.29 -7.88 16.88
N LEU A 149 19.73 -6.67 16.93
CA LEU A 149 19.47 -5.89 15.73
C LEU A 149 20.76 -5.50 14.99
N ASP A 150 21.91 -5.55 15.66
CA ASP A 150 23.22 -5.27 15.05
C ASP A 150 23.56 -6.26 13.95
N ALA A 151 23.17 -7.53 14.10
CA ALA A 151 23.30 -8.52 13.05
C ALA A 151 22.38 -8.24 11.86
N VAL A 152 21.17 -7.70 12.11
CA VAL A 152 20.19 -7.37 11.05
C VAL A 152 20.74 -6.29 10.13
N VAL A 153 21.38 -5.26 10.70
CA VAL A 153 21.90 -4.11 9.94
C VAL A 153 23.33 -4.31 9.45
N GLN A 154 23.95 -5.45 9.73
CA GLN A 154 25.34 -5.71 9.38
C GLN A 154 25.55 -5.55 7.86
N GLY A 155 26.57 -4.76 7.50
CA GLY A 155 26.93 -4.51 6.10
C GLY A 155 26.03 -3.51 5.36
N ALA A 156 25.08 -2.83 6.04
CA ALA A 156 24.35 -1.72 5.44
C ALA A 156 25.29 -0.55 5.12
N ALA A 157 25.29 -0.08 3.87
CA ALA A 157 26.19 0.99 3.42
C ALA A 157 25.72 2.41 3.78
N ASN A 158 24.42 2.59 4.05
CA ASN A 158 23.78 3.88 4.32
C ASN A 158 22.50 3.71 5.14
N ASP A 159 21.85 4.82 5.50
CA ASP A 159 20.66 4.81 6.34
C ASP A 159 19.45 4.20 5.61
N THR A 160 19.37 4.37 4.29
CA THR A 160 18.34 3.76 3.45
C THR A 160 18.39 2.23 3.48
N GLU A 161 19.58 1.64 3.42
CA GLU A 161 19.78 0.19 3.53
C GLU A 161 19.54 -0.32 4.94
N ARG A 162 20.00 0.43 5.96
CA ARG A 162 19.72 0.10 7.36
C ARG A 162 18.22 0.02 7.61
N ALA A 163 17.47 1.00 7.09
CA ALA A 163 16.02 1.07 7.25
C ALA A 163 15.30 -0.11 6.58
N GLN A 164 15.70 -0.48 5.35
CA GLN A 164 15.11 -1.63 4.65
C GLN A 164 15.39 -2.96 5.35
N ARG A 165 16.61 -3.17 5.86
CA ARG A 165 16.97 -4.40 6.57
C ARG A 165 16.16 -4.57 7.85
N LEU A 166 16.02 -3.50 8.64
CA LEU A 166 15.19 -3.51 9.84
C LEU A 166 13.71 -3.72 9.49
N LEU A 167 13.18 -3.04 8.47
CA LEU A 167 11.80 -3.22 8.01
C LEU A 167 11.52 -4.69 7.64
N HIS A 168 12.42 -5.28 6.84
CA HIS A 168 12.30 -6.66 6.40
C HIS A 168 12.38 -7.65 7.56
N TRP A 169 13.30 -7.41 8.51
CA TRP A 169 13.37 -8.22 9.71
C TRP A 169 12.05 -8.17 10.49
N VAL A 170 11.45 -6.98 10.69
CA VAL A 170 10.15 -6.85 11.35
C VAL A 170 9.05 -7.58 10.59
N HIS A 171 9.01 -7.46 9.27
CA HIS A 171 8.05 -8.16 8.41
C HIS A 171 8.06 -9.69 8.62
N GLN A 172 9.22 -10.27 8.93
CA GLN A 172 9.39 -11.71 9.13
C GLN A 172 8.98 -12.21 10.53
N GLN A 173 8.68 -11.32 11.48
CA GLN A 173 8.46 -11.72 12.87
C GLN A 173 7.10 -12.41 13.07
N TRP A 174 6.10 -12.12 12.24
CA TRP A 174 4.81 -12.80 12.26
C TRP A 174 4.10 -12.72 10.90
N ARG A 175 3.03 -13.48 10.72
CA ARG A 175 2.09 -13.31 9.60
C ARG A 175 1.00 -12.34 10.01
N HIS A 176 0.58 -11.44 9.12
CA HIS A 176 -0.49 -10.48 9.42
C HIS A 176 -1.81 -11.17 9.81
N ASP A 177 -2.40 -10.71 10.93
CA ASP A 177 -3.75 -11.06 11.39
C ASP A 177 -4.48 -9.80 11.85
N GLY A 178 -5.60 -9.49 11.19
CA GLY A 178 -6.43 -8.32 11.45
C GLY A 178 -7.19 -8.35 12.78
N GLY A 179 -7.35 -9.53 13.38
CA GLY A 179 -8.25 -9.77 14.52
C GLY A 179 -7.58 -9.85 15.89
N ASN A 180 -6.25 -9.74 15.97
CA ASN A 180 -5.51 -9.97 17.21
C ASN A 180 -4.73 -8.74 17.68
N THR A 181 -4.56 -8.58 18.99
CA THR A 181 -3.89 -7.44 19.63
C THR A 181 -2.92 -7.90 20.72
N PRO A 182 -1.82 -7.16 20.93
CA PRO A 182 -0.85 -7.47 21.98
C PRO A 182 -1.41 -7.07 23.35
N THR A 183 -0.82 -7.59 24.43
CA THR A 183 -1.20 -7.14 25.79
C THR A 183 -0.73 -5.71 26.08
N LYS A 184 0.34 -5.26 25.41
CA LYS A 184 0.82 -3.87 25.43
C LYS A 184 1.29 -3.43 24.05
N ASN A 185 1.02 -2.17 23.73
CA ASN A 185 1.38 -1.55 22.45
C ASN A 185 2.83 -1.02 22.48
N ASP A 186 3.79 -1.88 22.80
CA ASP A 186 5.23 -1.59 22.78
C ASP A 186 5.99 -2.72 22.08
N ALA A 187 7.14 -2.40 21.47
CA ALA A 187 7.87 -3.30 20.60
C ALA A 187 8.40 -4.55 21.33
N LEU A 188 8.87 -4.40 22.58
CA LEU A 188 9.38 -5.52 23.37
C LEU A 188 8.27 -6.55 23.64
N THR A 189 7.09 -6.08 24.05
CA THR A 189 5.93 -6.94 24.32
C THR A 189 5.42 -7.60 23.04
N ILE A 190 5.24 -6.83 21.96
CA ILE A 190 4.76 -7.35 20.66
C ILE A 190 5.69 -8.46 20.16
N LEU A 191 7.00 -8.22 20.13
CA LEU A 191 7.98 -9.20 19.66
C LEU A 191 8.03 -10.45 20.57
N ALA A 192 7.91 -10.27 21.89
CA ALA A 192 7.91 -11.39 22.83
C ALA A 192 6.67 -12.29 22.65
N GLU A 193 5.51 -11.69 22.38
CA GLU A 193 4.26 -12.42 22.10
C GLU A 193 4.23 -13.03 20.70
N ALA A 194 4.80 -12.35 19.70
CA ALA A 194 4.97 -12.89 18.35
C ALA A 194 5.83 -14.16 18.36
N LYS A 195 6.92 -14.17 19.15
CA LYS A 195 7.76 -15.36 19.38
C LYS A 195 7.00 -16.53 20.02
N GLN A 196 5.90 -16.25 20.73
CA GLN A 196 5.01 -17.27 21.30
C GLN A 196 3.91 -17.72 20.32
N GLY A 197 3.96 -17.26 19.06
CA GLY A 197 3.05 -17.66 17.99
C GLY A 197 1.88 -16.70 17.77
N LYS A 198 1.78 -15.59 18.51
CA LYS A 198 0.76 -14.58 18.21
C LYS A 198 1.05 -13.89 16.87
N GLN A 199 -0.02 -13.55 16.18
CA GLN A 199 -0.02 -12.80 14.92
C GLN A 199 -0.69 -11.45 15.15
N PHE A 200 -0.29 -10.41 14.43
CA PHE A 200 -0.78 -9.05 14.69
C PHE A 200 -1.07 -8.26 13.41
N ARG A 201 -1.66 -7.09 13.60
CA ARG A 201 -2.20 -6.21 12.56
C ARG A 201 -1.12 -5.25 12.06
N CYS A 202 -1.49 -4.42 11.08
CA CYS A 202 -0.71 -3.28 10.60
C CYS A 202 -0.13 -2.39 11.72
N VAL A 203 -0.92 -2.16 12.77
CA VAL A 203 -0.55 -1.30 13.91
C VAL A 203 0.75 -1.77 14.55
N GLU A 204 0.86 -3.07 14.82
CA GLU A 204 1.99 -3.64 15.51
C GLU A 204 3.26 -3.66 14.64
N TYR A 205 3.12 -3.83 13.31
CA TYR A 205 4.26 -3.68 12.38
C TYR A 205 4.80 -2.24 12.42
N GLY A 206 3.89 -1.25 12.39
CA GLY A 206 4.25 0.17 12.48
C GLY A 206 4.98 0.50 13.78
N ILE A 207 4.50 -0.01 14.93
CA ILE A 207 5.12 0.20 16.24
C ILE A 207 6.52 -0.42 16.29
N VAL A 208 6.66 -1.70 15.98
CA VAL A 208 7.93 -2.42 16.11
C VAL A 208 8.98 -1.85 15.17
N ALA A 209 8.63 -1.60 13.90
CA ALA A 209 9.57 -1.02 12.95
C ALA A 209 10.01 0.40 13.35
N THR A 210 9.09 1.22 13.88
CA THR A 210 9.42 2.55 14.41
C THR A 210 10.43 2.46 15.56
N SER A 211 10.19 1.60 16.55
CA SER A 211 11.11 1.44 17.67
C SER A 211 12.47 0.88 17.24
N CYS A 212 12.51 -0.06 16.30
CA CYS A 212 13.76 -0.62 15.76
C CYS A 212 14.61 0.46 15.08
N LEU A 213 14.00 1.34 14.29
CA LEU A 213 14.70 2.44 13.62
C LEU A 213 15.18 3.50 14.61
N ASN A 214 14.33 3.87 15.57
CA ASN A 214 14.70 4.78 16.66
C ASN A 214 15.88 4.25 17.49
N ALA A 215 16.02 2.93 17.65
CA ALA A 215 17.17 2.31 18.32
C ALA A 215 18.52 2.49 17.58
N TYR A 216 18.49 2.93 16.32
CA TYR A 216 19.66 3.34 15.53
C TYR A 216 19.74 4.86 15.33
N GLY A 217 18.98 5.65 16.09
CA GLY A 217 18.98 7.11 15.98
C GLY A 217 18.31 7.64 14.71
N LEU A 218 17.62 6.78 13.95
CA LEU A 218 16.80 7.21 12.82
C LEU A 218 15.45 7.68 13.36
N LYS A 219 15.28 9.00 13.47
CA LYS A 219 14.07 9.61 14.02
C LYS A 219 12.85 9.14 13.23
N SER A 220 12.04 8.30 13.87
CA SER A 220 10.92 7.59 13.25
C SER A 220 9.63 7.87 13.98
N ARG A 221 8.52 7.78 13.23
CA ARG A 221 7.17 8.01 13.74
C ARG A 221 6.19 7.02 13.11
N VAL A 222 5.29 6.50 13.93
CA VAL A 222 4.11 5.78 13.42
C VAL A 222 3.24 6.77 12.64
N LEU A 223 2.80 6.34 11.47
CA LEU A 223 1.95 7.11 10.58
C LEU A 223 0.61 6.37 10.39
N GLY A 224 -0.47 7.02 10.81
CA GLY A 224 -1.83 6.60 10.55
C GLY A 224 -2.28 7.06 9.17
N LEU A 225 -2.81 6.13 8.38
CA LEU A 225 -3.46 6.39 7.09
C LEU A 225 -4.96 6.17 7.22
N LYS A 226 -5.76 6.97 6.55
CA LYS A 226 -7.23 6.87 6.57
C LYS A 226 -7.82 7.15 5.20
N THR A 227 -8.87 6.42 4.85
CA THR A 227 -9.61 6.60 3.61
C THR A 227 -10.39 7.91 3.57
N LYS A 228 -10.78 8.37 2.38
CA LYS A 228 -11.68 9.52 2.22
C LYS A 228 -13.00 9.35 3.00
N GLU A 229 -13.59 8.16 2.89
CA GLU A 229 -14.87 7.79 3.51
C GLU A 229 -14.72 7.25 4.95
N VAL A 230 -13.72 7.73 5.68
CA VAL A 230 -13.36 7.22 7.02
C VAL A 230 -14.49 7.32 8.04
N GLU A 231 -15.37 8.30 7.90
CA GLU A 231 -16.50 8.51 8.82
C GLU A 231 -17.64 7.51 8.61
N THR A 232 -17.81 6.93 7.41
CA THR A 232 -18.95 6.07 7.05
C THR A 232 -18.57 4.61 6.87
N THR A 233 -17.30 4.33 6.60
CA THR A 233 -16.78 2.97 6.41
C THR A 233 -16.78 2.20 7.73
N GLN A 234 -17.55 1.11 7.84
CA GLN A 234 -17.71 0.38 9.12
C GLN A 234 -16.43 -0.32 9.61
N SER A 235 -15.59 -0.80 8.69
CA SER A 235 -14.34 -1.50 9.03
C SER A 235 -13.30 -1.33 7.92
N GLY A 236 -12.01 -1.39 8.30
CA GLY A 236 -10.90 -1.31 7.35
C GLY A 236 -10.69 0.08 6.75
N ALA A 237 -11.13 1.13 7.43
CA ALA A 237 -11.01 2.53 6.96
C ALA A 237 -9.63 3.16 7.25
N GLY A 238 -8.74 2.42 7.92
CA GLY A 238 -7.40 2.86 8.23
C GLY A 238 -6.34 1.78 8.02
N HIS A 239 -5.12 2.23 7.79
CA HIS A 239 -3.91 1.42 7.77
C HIS A 239 -2.85 2.12 8.60
N VAL A 240 -1.97 1.37 9.26
CA VAL A 240 -0.91 1.93 10.08
C VAL A 240 0.43 1.44 9.56
N LEU A 241 1.32 2.39 9.33
CA LEU A 241 2.70 2.14 8.92
C LEU A 241 3.60 3.20 9.59
N LEU A 242 4.72 3.56 8.99
CA LEU A 242 5.63 4.54 9.58
C LEU A 242 6.30 5.45 8.54
N GLU A 243 6.85 6.55 9.04
CA GLU A 243 7.86 7.33 8.33
C GLU A 243 9.12 7.45 9.19
N THR A 244 10.29 7.43 8.53
CA THR A 244 11.59 7.69 9.16
C THR A 244 12.30 8.84 8.48
N TRP A 245 12.97 9.68 9.26
CA TRP A 245 13.90 10.66 8.72
C TRP A 245 15.21 9.95 8.37
N LEU A 246 15.66 10.13 7.13
CA LEU A 246 16.97 9.68 6.69
C LEU A 246 17.94 10.89 6.69
N PRO A 247 18.92 10.92 7.61
CA PRO A 247 19.89 12.01 7.73
C PRO A 247 20.72 12.23 6.46
N ASP A 248 21.16 11.17 5.80
CA ASP A 248 21.91 11.24 4.54
C ASP A 248 21.13 11.92 3.39
N LEU A 249 19.81 11.73 3.35
CA LEU A 249 18.92 12.33 2.34
C LEU A 249 18.26 13.64 2.80
N GLN A 250 18.36 13.98 4.09
CA GLN A 250 17.62 15.07 4.73
C GLN A 250 16.12 15.04 4.37
N LYS A 251 15.49 13.87 4.54
CA LYS A 251 14.10 13.65 4.11
C LYS A 251 13.37 12.59 4.97
N TRP A 252 12.07 12.80 5.15
CA TRP A 252 11.11 11.78 5.60
C TRP A 252 10.82 10.75 4.51
N VAL A 253 10.82 9.47 4.86
CA VAL A 253 10.53 8.35 3.93
C VAL A 253 9.52 7.40 4.54
N LEU A 254 8.56 6.94 3.74
CA LEU A 254 7.54 5.98 4.13
C LEU A 254 8.10 4.56 4.09
N LEU A 255 7.79 3.79 5.12
CA LEU A 255 8.06 2.36 5.19
C LEU A 255 6.78 1.64 5.65
N ASP A 256 6.50 0.48 5.08
CA ASP A 256 5.36 -0.37 5.44
C ASP A 256 5.85 -1.74 5.90
N GLY A 257 5.83 -1.98 7.21
CA GLY A 257 6.34 -3.23 7.81
C GLY A 257 5.44 -4.43 7.55
N GLN A 258 4.14 -4.21 7.30
CA GLN A 258 3.24 -5.31 6.96
C GLN A 258 3.57 -5.87 5.57
N TRP A 259 3.90 -4.98 4.62
CA TRP A 259 4.16 -5.34 3.23
C TRP A 259 5.64 -5.46 2.87
N ASP A 260 6.54 -5.08 3.79
CA ASP A 260 7.97 -4.91 3.52
C ASP A 260 8.22 -4.02 2.30
N VAL A 261 7.72 -2.79 2.37
CA VAL A 261 7.75 -1.83 1.25
C VAL A 261 8.37 -0.50 1.62
N MET A 262 9.24 -0.02 0.72
CA MET A 262 9.67 1.36 0.60
C MET A 262 9.35 1.88 -0.83
N PRO A 263 8.46 2.86 -1.01
CA PRO A 263 8.23 3.47 -2.31
C PRO A 263 9.41 4.35 -2.73
N VAL A 264 9.81 4.22 -4.00
CA VAL A 264 10.97 4.91 -4.57
C VAL A 264 10.60 5.49 -5.93
N LEU A 265 11.00 6.72 -6.22
CA LEU A 265 10.90 7.31 -7.56
C LEU A 265 12.29 7.75 -8.02
N ARG A 266 12.75 7.17 -9.14
CA ARG A 266 14.04 7.50 -9.76
C ARG A 266 15.20 7.43 -8.75
N GLY A 267 15.25 6.33 -8.00
CA GLY A 267 16.26 6.09 -6.96
C GLY A 267 16.06 6.84 -5.64
N LYS A 268 15.05 7.71 -5.50
CA LYS A 268 14.79 8.47 -4.27
C LYS A 268 13.59 7.89 -3.49
N PRO A 269 13.76 7.46 -2.23
CA PRO A 269 12.66 7.10 -1.36
C PRO A 269 11.67 8.27 -1.15
N LEU A 270 10.40 7.93 -0.95
CA LEU A 270 9.30 8.89 -0.88
C LEU A 270 8.64 8.88 0.50
N ASN A 271 8.18 10.04 0.96
CA ASN A 271 7.17 10.10 2.03
C ASN A 271 5.76 9.77 1.51
N ALA A 272 4.76 9.70 2.39
CA ALA A 272 3.39 9.35 2.02
C ALA A 272 2.77 10.27 0.95
N VAL A 273 2.97 11.59 1.08
CA VAL A 273 2.41 12.57 0.13
C VAL A 273 3.12 12.50 -1.22
N GLU A 274 4.43 12.32 -1.23
CA GLU A 274 5.20 12.14 -2.46
C GLU A 274 4.83 10.84 -3.17
N PHE A 275 4.60 9.76 -2.41
CA PHE A 275 4.14 8.48 -2.94
C PHE A 275 2.76 8.60 -3.58
N GLN A 276 1.81 9.23 -2.89
CA GLN A 276 0.49 9.56 -3.42
C GLN A 276 0.60 10.34 -4.76
N GLN A 277 1.48 11.35 -4.83
CA GLN A 277 1.69 12.12 -6.06
C GLN A 277 2.33 11.29 -7.18
N ALA A 278 3.29 10.42 -6.83
CA ALA A 278 3.97 9.54 -7.76
C ALA A 278 3.02 8.49 -8.37
N ILE A 279 2.06 7.97 -7.61
CA ILE A 279 1.01 7.07 -8.12
C ILE A 279 0.24 7.76 -9.26
N VAL A 280 -0.13 9.03 -9.08
CA VAL A 280 -0.93 9.76 -10.08
C VAL A 280 -0.10 10.19 -11.31
N ARG A 281 1.16 10.61 -11.11
CA ARG A 281 1.93 11.30 -12.16
C ARG A 281 3.06 10.47 -12.79
N ASN A 282 3.52 9.45 -12.07
CA ASN A 282 4.79 8.77 -12.36
C ASN A 282 4.69 7.25 -12.11
N TYR A 283 3.51 6.64 -12.26
CA TYR A 283 3.32 5.21 -11.97
C TYR A 283 4.29 4.30 -12.73
N LYS A 284 4.67 4.68 -13.95
CA LYS A 284 5.63 3.93 -14.76
C LYS A 284 7.02 3.91 -14.11
N GLU A 285 7.53 5.07 -13.67
CA GLU A 285 8.84 5.22 -13.03
C GLU A 285 8.84 4.92 -11.51
N LEU A 286 7.66 4.79 -10.91
CA LEU A 286 7.50 4.41 -9.51
C LEU A 286 7.97 2.97 -9.30
N GLU A 287 8.78 2.79 -8.27
CA GLU A 287 9.30 1.52 -7.80
C GLU A 287 8.75 1.23 -6.40
N ILE A 288 8.44 -0.04 -6.15
CA ILE A 288 8.13 -0.56 -4.82
C ILE A 288 9.32 -1.43 -4.43
N ARG A 289 10.22 -0.88 -3.62
CA ARG A 289 11.41 -1.59 -3.16
C ARG A 289 11.02 -2.46 -1.97
N SER A 290 11.34 -3.75 -2.05
CA SER A 290 10.94 -4.76 -1.09
C SER A 290 11.96 -5.89 -1.10
N LEU A 291 12.38 -6.36 0.08
CA LEU A 291 13.28 -7.50 0.21
C LEU A 291 12.50 -8.83 0.18
N SER A 292 11.19 -8.81 0.42
CA SER A 292 10.27 -9.94 0.23
C SER A 292 9.69 -10.06 -1.18
N GLY A 293 9.95 -9.09 -2.07
CA GLY A 293 9.52 -9.12 -3.48
C GLY A 293 8.07 -8.66 -3.70
N THR A 294 7.53 -7.79 -2.84
CA THR A 294 6.17 -7.25 -2.96
C THR A 294 5.92 -6.62 -4.34
N ALA A 295 4.86 -7.07 -5.01
CA ALA A 295 4.52 -6.63 -6.36
C ALA A 295 3.96 -5.20 -6.36
N LYS A 296 4.54 -4.32 -7.18
CA LYS A 296 4.14 -2.90 -7.30
C LYS A 296 2.63 -2.71 -7.47
N ARG A 297 2.03 -3.41 -8.45
CA ARG A 297 0.60 -3.25 -8.77
C ARG A 297 -0.28 -3.60 -7.57
N GLY A 298 -0.09 -4.78 -7.00
CA GLY A 298 -0.90 -5.25 -5.88
C GLY A 298 -0.82 -4.31 -4.68
N TYR A 299 0.38 -3.85 -4.34
CA TYR A 299 0.56 -2.90 -3.24
C TYR A 299 -0.06 -1.54 -3.54
N VAL A 300 0.20 -0.95 -4.72
CA VAL A 300 -0.35 0.36 -5.09
C VAL A 300 -1.88 0.33 -5.14
N ASP A 301 -2.47 -0.70 -5.73
CA ASP A 301 -3.93 -0.84 -5.79
C ASP A 301 -4.55 -0.92 -4.39
N TRP A 302 -3.87 -1.61 -3.47
CA TRP A 302 -4.32 -1.79 -2.09
C TRP A 302 -4.12 -0.55 -1.22
N ILE A 303 -2.98 0.14 -1.30
CA ILE A 303 -2.62 1.24 -0.40
C ILE A 303 -3.28 2.57 -0.80
N THR A 304 -3.58 2.77 -2.08
CA THR A 304 -4.04 4.06 -2.62
C THR A 304 -5.27 4.64 -1.90
N PRO A 305 -6.32 3.86 -1.56
CA PRO A 305 -7.47 4.38 -0.83
C PRO A 305 -7.11 5.00 0.53
N TYR A 306 -6.07 4.50 1.20
CA TYR A 306 -5.65 4.96 2.53
C TYR A 306 -4.83 6.24 2.52
N LEU A 307 -4.20 6.59 1.39
CA LEU A 307 -3.36 7.78 1.25
C LEU A 307 -4.20 9.07 1.12
N TYR A 308 -5.21 9.28 1.98
CA TYR A 308 -6.08 10.46 1.95
C TYR A 308 -5.85 11.38 3.16
N TYR A 309 -6.18 10.92 4.37
CA TYR A 309 -5.80 11.59 5.61
C TYR A 309 -4.61 10.88 6.26
N LEU A 310 -3.69 11.68 6.78
CA LEU A 310 -2.42 11.22 7.34
C LEU A 310 -2.27 11.79 8.75
N ASP A 311 -2.00 11.00 9.77
CA ASP A 311 -1.76 11.52 11.12
C ASP A 311 -0.54 10.93 11.82
N VAL A 312 0.12 11.79 12.60
CA VAL A 312 1.30 11.47 13.40
C VAL A 312 1.13 12.05 14.80
N ARG A 313 1.76 11.43 15.79
CA ARG A 313 1.73 11.96 17.17
C ARG A 313 2.59 13.21 17.27
N PHE A 314 2.22 14.12 18.17
CA PHE A 314 3.09 15.25 18.54
C PHE A 314 4.30 14.83 19.37
N ASP A 315 4.23 13.68 20.02
CA ASP A 315 5.33 13.13 20.81
C ASP A 315 5.59 11.69 20.38
N ASN A 316 6.67 11.50 19.63
CA ASN A 316 7.14 10.24 19.08
C ASN A 316 8.30 9.65 19.89
N ARG A 317 8.51 10.11 21.13
CA ARG A 317 9.47 9.48 22.04
C ARG A 317 9.04 8.06 22.41
N GLU A 318 10.00 7.21 22.76
CA GLU A 318 9.85 5.78 22.99
C GLU A 318 10.18 5.43 24.43
N GLY A 319 9.40 4.54 25.03
CA GLY A 319 9.58 4.12 26.42
C GLY A 319 8.27 3.87 27.16
N VAL A 320 8.35 3.07 28.22
CA VAL A 320 7.21 2.69 29.04
C VAL A 320 6.93 3.78 30.08
N GLY A 321 5.65 4.13 30.26
CA GLY A 321 5.23 5.08 31.29
C GLY A 321 5.53 6.56 30.99
N LEU A 322 5.94 6.88 29.76
CA LEU A 322 6.20 8.26 29.35
C LEU A 322 4.90 9.08 29.29
N GLN A 323 4.87 10.19 30.02
CA GLN A 323 3.85 11.21 29.82
C GLN A 323 4.11 11.93 28.50
N ARG A 324 3.29 11.59 27.49
CA ARG A 324 3.41 12.17 26.15
C ARG A 324 2.88 13.60 26.11
N GLU A 325 3.62 14.46 25.43
CA GLU A 325 3.20 15.84 25.20
C GLU A 325 2.03 15.95 24.24
N LYS A 326 1.25 17.00 24.46
CA LYS A 326 0.04 17.31 23.71
C LYS A 326 0.09 18.76 23.29
N VAL A 327 -0.43 19.05 22.10
CA VAL A 327 -0.64 20.42 21.62
C VAL A 327 -2.13 20.72 21.72
N ASN A 328 -2.50 21.77 22.46
CA ASN A 328 -3.91 22.14 22.69
C ASN A 328 -4.77 20.97 23.22
N GLY A 329 -4.19 20.14 24.09
CA GLY A 329 -4.85 18.94 24.65
C GLY A 329 -5.01 17.77 23.67
N LYS A 330 -4.52 17.89 22.42
CA LYS A 330 -4.57 16.88 21.37
C LYS A 330 -3.23 16.15 21.27
N SER A 331 -3.28 14.87 20.93
CA SER A 331 -2.10 14.01 20.90
C SER A 331 -1.46 13.89 19.52
N SER A 332 -2.19 14.25 18.46
CA SER A 332 -1.77 14.02 17.07
C SER A 332 -2.05 15.20 16.17
N LEU A 333 -1.28 15.31 15.11
CA LEU A 333 -1.47 16.22 13.99
C LEU A 333 -1.99 15.41 12.80
N MET A 334 -3.11 15.80 12.22
CA MET A 334 -3.65 15.19 11.01
C MET A 334 -3.51 16.14 9.82
N LEU A 335 -2.81 15.69 8.78
CA LEU A 335 -2.75 16.34 7.49
C LEU A 335 -3.99 15.98 6.67
N VAL A 336 -4.67 17.03 6.23
CA VAL A 336 -5.93 16.99 5.49
C VAL A 336 -5.71 17.66 4.12
N PRO A 337 -6.22 17.08 3.01
CA PRO A 337 -6.17 17.75 1.72
C PRO A 337 -6.91 19.10 1.71
N VAL A 338 -6.43 20.05 0.90
CA VAL A 338 -7.12 21.32 0.67
C VAL A 338 -8.50 21.06 0.07
N GLY A 339 -9.53 21.65 0.67
CA GLY A 339 -10.93 21.46 0.28
C GLY A 339 -11.60 20.21 0.87
N ALA A 340 -10.85 19.31 1.52
CA ALA A 340 -11.44 18.18 2.23
C ALA A 340 -12.01 18.60 3.59
N LYS A 341 -13.06 17.88 4.01
CA LYS A 341 -13.62 17.95 5.36
C LYS A 341 -12.60 17.40 6.36
N GLU A 342 -12.52 18.01 7.52
CA GLU A 342 -11.78 17.45 8.66
C GLU A 342 -12.60 16.31 9.28
N PRO A 343 -12.12 15.05 9.26
CA PRO A 343 -12.91 13.92 9.73
C PRO A 343 -13.05 13.95 11.25
N THR A 344 -14.27 13.84 11.78
CA THR A 344 -14.53 13.87 13.23
C THR A 344 -14.86 12.49 13.80
N VAL A 345 -15.06 11.50 12.95
CA VAL A 345 -15.38 10.11 13.32
C VAL A 345 -14.51 9.15 12.52
N PHE A 346 -14.01 8.11 13.18
CA PHE A 346 -13.32 6.98 12.61
C PHE A 346 -14.23 5.76 12.64
N GLN A 347 -14.39 5.13 11.48
CA GLN A 347 -15.18 3.92 11.28
C GLN A 347 -16.60 3.97 11.86
N ALA A 348 -17.39 4.98 11.45
CA ALA A 348 -18.79 5.20 11.85
C ALA A 348 -19.05 5.49 13.34
N SER A 349 -18.19 5.08 14.26
CA SER A 349 -18.50 5.14 15.71
C SER A 349 -17.43 5.76 16.58
N SER A 350 -16.16 5.81 16.19
CA SER A 350 -15.06 6.22 17.08
C SER A 350 -14.71 7.70 16.92
N PRO A 351 -14.95 8.59 17.91
CA PRO A 351 -14.67 10.02 17.74
C PRO A 351 -13.19 10.32 17.55
N ILE A 352 -12.86 11.21 16.60
CA ILE A 352 -11.52 11.77 16.38
C ILE A 352 -11.40 13.07 17.17
N ASN A 353 -11.34 12.96 18.49
CA ASN A 353 -11.20 14.09 19.41
C ASN A 353 -9.74 14.35 19.82
N TYR A 354 -8.78 13.64 19.22
CA TYR A 354 -7.37 13.62 19.61
C TYR A 354 -6.43 14.33 18.61
N CYS A 355 -6.97 14.88 17.51
CA CYS A 355 -6.21 15.53 16.45
C CYS A 355 -6.34 17.07 16.46
N VAL A 356 -5.23 17.74 16.12
CA VAL A 356 -5.24 19.04 15.46
C VAL A 356 -5.16 18.80 13.95
N TYR A 357 -5.85 19.60 13.13
CA TYR A 357 -5.80 19.47 11.67
C TYR A 357 -4.87 20.50 11.06
N THR A 358 -4.11 20.10 10.04
CA THR A 358 -3.32 20.99 9.20
C THR A 358 -3.52 20.65 7.73
N ARG A 359 -3.31 21.63 6.86
CA ARG A 359 -3.20 21.46 5.41
C ARG A 359 -1.76 21.71 4.93
N SER A 360 -0.85 22.01 5.85
CA SER A 360 0.52 22.45 5.57
C SER A 360 1.49 21.27 5.56
N LEU A 361 2.19 21.11 4.44
CA LEU A 361 3.32 20.19 4.38
C LEU A 361 4.50 20.67 5.23
N ALA A 362 4.64 21.98 5.45
CA ALA A 362 5.69 22.53 6.32
C ALA A 362 5.49 22.11 7.79
N ASP A 363 4.23 22.06 8.26
CA ASP A 363 3.93 21.56 9.60
C ASP A 363 4.15 20.05 9.69
N PHE A 364 3.60 19.29 8.73
CA PHE A 364 3.56 17.83 8.81
C PHE A 364 4.92 17.17 8.56
N TYR A 365 5.73 17.76 7.68
CA TYR A 365 7.06 17.27 7.29
C TYR A 365 8.19 18.16 7.81
N ALA A 366 7.97 18.84 8.93
CA ALA A 366 9.03 19.55 9.63
C ALA A 366 10.24 18.63 9.85
N LYS A 367 11.44 19.16 9.63
CA LYS A 367 12.68 18.44 9.94
C LYS A 367 12.68 18.12 11.44
N PRO A 368 12.94 16.88 11.84
CA PRO A 368 12.93 16.54 13.25
C PRO A 368 14.17 17.13 13.94
N GLU A 369 13.94 17.79 15.08
CA GLU A 369 14.98 18.33 15.97
C GLU A 369 15.55 17.24 16.88
#